data_AF-A0A928VPR1-F1
#
_entry.id   AF-A0A928VPR1-F1
#
_cell.length_a   1.000
_cell.length_b   1.000
_cell.length_c   1.000
_cell.angle_alpha   90.00
_cell.angle_beta   90.00
_cell.angle_gamma   90.00
#
_symmetry.space_group_name_H-M   'P 1'
#
loop_
_entity.id
_entity.type
_entity.pdbx_description
1 polymer ?
#
loop_
_entity_poly.entity_id
_entity_poly.type
_entity_poly.pdbx_seq_one_letter_code
_entity_poly.pdbx_strand_id
1 'polypeptide(L)'
;MQIQLQCATCGNAAANYAPHRPEFIAVGYQDNIEWSQAHRKIPAKQGRNDWPRSQRTPNINEKCVILAKHPFHETLGGEFWVFYEPIDARLNGWDDSLADIQQAAFVKCRITKILRQSAKTAWLQIRVIDRIYLHQAISQIPAQSETECFLDHTFGNRGCGSNTLGEWQYCYGSTEGDVGHWMILRQVQQQVHLIAYGEWSFHQATAYLGNLVLSESTCRVLTERYRQ
;
A
#
# COMPACT_ATOMS: atom_id res chain seq x y z
N MET A 1 -17.65 -15.76 -8.65
CA MET A 1 -16.60 -15.82 -9.69
C MET A 1 -15.30 -15.36 -9.07
N GLN A 2 -14.28 -16.20 -9.08
CA GLN A 2 -12.97 -15.95 -8.49
C GLN A 2 -12.05 -15.26 -9.51
N ILE A 3 -11.22 -14.34 -9.02
CA ILE A 3 -10.20 -13.62 -9.78
C ILE A 3 -8.86 -14.00 -9.15
N GLN A 4 -8.12 -14.87 -9.81
CA GLN A 4 -6.80 -15.30 -9.36
C GLN A 4 -5.82 -15.04 -10.50
N LEU A 5 -4.94 -14.06 -10.31
CA LEU A 5 -4.00 -13.62 -11.35
C LEU A 5 -2.68 -14.40 -11.25
N GLN A 6 -2.04 -14.62 -12.39
CA GLN A 6 -0.78 -15.35 -12.51
C GLN A 6 0.42 -14.40 -12.57
N CYS A 7 1.51 -14.80 -11.93
CA CYS A 7 2.80 -14.13 -12.00
C CYS A 7 3.28 -14.05 -13.44
N ALA A 8 3.72 -12.86 -13.87
CA ALA A 8 4.19 -12.67 -15.24
C ALA A 8 5.48 -13.43 -15.53
N THR A 9 6.30 -13.69 -14.51
CA THR A 9 7.62 -14.33 -14.58
C THR A 9 7.55 -15.85 -14.53
N CYS A 10 6.88 -16.43 -13.52
CA CYS A 10 6.85 -17.88 -13.31
C CYS A 10 5.52 -18.56 -13.68
N GLY A 11 4.46 -17.80 -13.94
CA GLY A 11 3.12 -18.35 -14.26
C GLY A 11 2.33 -18.86 -13.06
N ASN A 12 2.91 -18.88 -11.85
CA ASN A 12 2.22 -19.31 -10.64
C ASN A 12 1.02 -18.41 -10.34
N ALA A 13 -0.08 -19.01 -9.91
CA ALA A 13 -1.27 -18.29 -9.50
C ALA A 13 -1.07 -17.61 -8.14
N ALA A 14 -1.61 -16.41 -7.97
CA ALA A 14 -1.56 -15.69 -6.70
C ALA A 14 -2.21 -16.51 -5.57
N ALA A 15 -1.51 -16.65 -4.45
CA ALA A 15 -2.13 -17.13 -3.23
C ALA A 15 -3.09 -16.06 -2.69
N ASN A 16 -4.17 -16.48 -2.03
CA ASN A 16 -4.94 -15.57 -1.19
C ASN A 16 -4.15 -15.40 0.11
N TYR A 17 -3.17 -14.50 0.07
CA TYR A 17 -2.24 -14.33 1.18
C TYR A 17 -2.30 -12.89 1.67
N ALA A 18 -2.91 -12.74 2.84
CA ALA A 18 -2.85 -11.54 3.66
C ALA A 18 -2.17 -11.96 4.97
N PRO A 19 -0.86 -11.71 5.14
CA PRO A 19 -0.15 -12.06 6.37
C PRO A 19 -0.87 -11.38 7.53
N HIS A 20 -1.40 -12.17 8.46
CA HIS A 20 -2.01 -11.59 9.65
C HIS A 20 -0.91 -11.03 10.55
N ARG A 21 -0.90 -9.71 10.74
CA ARG A 21 -0.05 -9.02 11.70
C ARG A 21 -0.96 -8.32 12.72
N PRO A 22 -1.04 -8.79 13.99
CA PRO A 22 -2.01 -8.31 14.97
C PRO A 22 -1.89 -6.81 15.30
N GLU A 23 -0.73 -6.22 15.05
CA GLU A 23 -0.42 -4.80 15.28
C GLU A 23 -1.14 -3.87 14.28
N PHE A 24 -1.67 -4.43 13.18
CA PHE A 24 -2.28 -3.68 12.10
C PHE A 24 -3.77 -4.00 11.98
N ILE A 25 -4.59 -2.96 11.83
CA ILE A 25 -6.04 -3.08 11.73
C ILE A 25 -6.51 -3.42 10.31
N ALA A 26 -5.66 -3.19 9.32
CA ALA A 26 -5.95 -3.49 7.92
C ALA A 26 -4.69 -3.94 7.19
N VAL A 27 -4.89 -4.88 6.28
CA VAL A 27 -3.89 -5.41 5.35
C VAL A 27 -4.50 -5.34 3.95
N GLY A 28 -3.76 -4.77 3.00
CA GLY A 28 -4.24 -4.49 1.67
C GLY A 28 -3.19 -4.62 0.59
N TYR A 29 -3.66 -4.61 -0.65
CA TYR A 29 -2.80 -4.58 -1.83
C TYR A 29 -2.20 -3.18 -2.03
N GLN A 30 -1.10 -3.09 -2.78
CA GLN A 30 -0.47 -1.82 -3.13
C GLN A 30 -0.17 -1.76 -4.64
N ASP A 31 1.07 -2.05 -5.05
CA ASP A 31 1.58 -1.70 -6.39
C ASP A 31 0.92 -2.49 -7.51
N ASN A 32 0.31 -3.61 -7.16
CA ASN A 32 -0.44 -4.47 -8.06
C ASN A 32 -1.85 -3.93 -8.38
N ILE A 33 -2.29 -2.84 -7.76
CA ILE A 33 -3.55 -2.14 -8.07
C ILE A 33 -3.26 -0.75 -8.63
N GLU A 34 -3.82 -0.46 -9.81
CA GLU A 34 -3.77 0.89 -10.40
C GLU A 34 -5.19 1.48 -10.52
N TRP A 35 -5.34 2.72 -10.08
CA TRP A 35 -6.61 3.44 -10.05
C TRP A 35 -6.85 4.22 -11.34
N SER A 36 -7.96 3.99 -12.02
CA SER A 36 -8.35 4.76 -13.20
C SER A 36 -9.14 6.01 -12.84
N GLN A 37 -8.96 7.05 -13.65
CA GLN A 37 -9.85 8.20 -13.68
C GLN A 37 -11.25 7.83 -14.22
N ALA A 38 -11.39 6.70 -14.92
CA ALA A 38 -12.67 6.22 -15.41
C ALA A 38 -13.50 5.53 -14.29
N HIS A 39 -14.82 5.73 -14.32
CA HIS A 39 -15.72 5.22 -13.26
C HIS A 39 -16.57 4.00 -13.67
N ARG A 40 -16.72 3.74 -14.98
CA ARG A 40 -17.69 2.75 -15.48
C ARG A 40 -17.16 1.80 -16.55
N LYS A 41 -16.11 2.19 -17.27
CA LYS A 41 -15.55 1.43 -18.39
C LYS A 41 -14.04 1.48 -18.35
N ILE A 42 -13.41 0.50 -18.99
CA ILE A 42 -11.96 0.49 -19.18
C ILE A 42 -11.57 1.78 -19.93
N PRO A 43 -10.61 2.56 -19.41
CA PRO A 43 -10.16 3.79 -20.07
C PRO A 43 -9.59 3.46 -21.45
N ALA A 44 -9.80 4.37 -22.41
CA ALA A 44 -9.13 4.29 -23.70
C ALA A 44 -7.63 4.50 -23.50
N LYS A 45 -6.80 3.77 -24.26
CA LYS A 45 -5.36 4.02 -24.29
C LYS A 45 -5.08 5.38 -24.92
N GLN A 46 -4.19 6.14 -24.30
CA GLN A 46 -3.56 7.33 -24.85
C GLN A 46 -2.10 6.95 -25.16
N GLY A 47 -1.77 6.74 -26.43
CA GLY A 47 -0.44 6.30 -26.84
C GLY A 47 -0.19 4.80 -26.61
N ARG A 48 1.10 4.41 -26.51
CA ARG A 48 1.51 3.00 -26.59
C ARG A 48 1.01 2.16 -25.43
N ASN A 49 0.96 2.68 -24.20
CA ASN A 49 0.48 1.94 -23.03
C ASN A 49 -0.12 2.77 -21.89
N ASP A 50 -0.28 4.08 -22.06
CA ASP A 50 -0.75 4.94 -20.98
C ASP A 50 -2.26 5.11 -21.02
N TRP A 51 -2.86 5.14 -19.85
CA TRP A 51 -4.26 5.46 -19.66
C TRP A 51 -4.39 6.39 -18.44
N PRO A 52 -5.39 7.29 -18.40
CA PRO A 52 -5.49 8.26 -17.33
C PRO A 52 -5.70 7.62 -15.95
N ARG A 53 -4.72 7.81 -15.06
CA ARG A 53 -4.76 7.37 -13.67
C ARG A 53 -5.48 8.38 -12.79
N SER A 54 -6.11 7.90 -11.72
CA SER A 54 -6.73 8.77 -10.73
C SER A 54 -5.68 9.69 -10.11
N GLN A 55 -6.03 10.97 -9.98
CA GLN A 55 -5.21 12.03 -9.38
C GLN A 55 -5.61 12.30 -7.93
N ARG A 56 -6.65 11.64 -7.43
CA ARG A 56 -7.18 11.85 -6.08
C ARG A 56 -7.56 10.53 -5.43
N THR A 57 -7.49 10.53 -4.11
CA THR A 57 -8.05 9.46 -3.29
C THR A 57 -9.56 9.32 -3.60
N PRO A 58 -10.06 8.10 -3.80
CA PRO A 58 -11.47 7.89 -4.08
C PRO A 58 -12.32 8.15 -2.82
N ASN A 59 -13.57 8.56 -3.01
CA ASN A 59 -14.51 8.85 -1.93
C ASN A 59 -15.31 7.62 -1.50
N ILE A 60 -15.75 7.58 -0.25
CA ILE A 60 -16.67 6.54 0.23
C ILE A 60 -17.93 6.52 -0.66
N ASN A 61 -18.42 5.32 -1.00
CA ASN A 61 -19.49 5.05 -1.95
C ASN A 61 -19.18 5.31 -3.43
N GLU A 62 -18.01 5.83 -3.76
CA GLU A 62 -17.62 6.07 -5.15
C GLU A 62 -17.48 4.75 -5.92
N LYS A 63 -17.86 4.77 -7.20
CA LYS A 63 -17.55 3.71 -8.15
C LYS A 63 -16.29 4.06 -8.90
N CYS A 64 -15.32 3.14 -8.87
CA CYS A 64 -14.04 3.31 -9.53
C CYS A 64 -13.77 2.13 -10.46
N VAL A 65 -12.96 2.36 -11.49
CA VAL A 65 -12.38 1.28 -12.29
C VAL A 65 -10.91 1.14 -11.88
N ILE A 66 -10.50 -0.08 -11.58
CA ILE A 66 -9.12 -0.40 -11.22
C ILE A 66 -8.57 -1.47 -12.18
N LEU A 67 -7.26 -1.43 -12.38
CA LEU A 67 -6.49 -2.52 -12.98
C LEU A 67 -5.79 -3.28 -11.86
N ALA A 68 -6.14 -4.55 -11.69
CA ALA A 68 -5.44 -5.48 -10.81
C ALA A 68 -4.42 -6.30 -11.60
N LYS A 69 -3.27 -6.54 -10.99
CA LYS A 69 -2.16 -7.38 -11.45
C LYS A 69 -1.78 -8.38 -10.36
N HIS A 70 -0.99 -9.38 -10.73
CA HIS A 70 -0.41 -10.28 -9.74
C HIS A 70 0.50 -9.51 -8.75
N PRO A 71 0.50 -9.85 -7.44
CA PRO A 71 -0.36 -10.85 -6.79
C PRO A 71 -1.77 -10.26 -6.53
N PHE A 72 -2.82 -10.91 -7.02
CA PHE A 72 -4.20 -10.52 -6.69
C PHE A 72 -5.09 -11.75 -6.73
N HIS A 73 -5.80 -11.97 -5.63
CA HIS A 73 -6.67 -13.11 -5.44
C HIS A 73 -7.91 -12.67 -4.67
N GLU A 74 -9.00 -12.45 -5.38
CA GLU A 74 -10.27 -12.03 -4.77
C GLU A 74 -11.47 -12.70 -5.43
N THR A 75 -12.65 -12.53 -4.84
CA THR A 75 -13.92 -13.00 -5.43
C THR A 75 -14.83 -11.82 -5.76
N LEU A 76 -15.60 -11.92 -6.86
CA LEU A 76 -16.65 -10.96 -7.17
C LEU A 76 -17.62 -10.82 -5.98
N GLY A 77 -17.87 -9.58 -5.54
CA GLY A 77 -18.64 -9.28 -4.33
C GLY A 77 -17.81 -9.25 -3.03
N GLY A 78 -16.58 -9.77 -3.06
CA GLY A 78 -15.63 -9.74 -1.95
C GLY A 78 -15.12 -8.35 -1.65
N GLU A 79 -14.67 -8.16 -0.40
CA GLU A 79 -14.07 -6.94 0.10
C GLU A 79 -12.58 -7.11 0.33
N PHE A 80 -11.81 -6.08 0.01
CA PHE A 80 -10.37 -6.06 0.18
C PHE A 80 -9.91 -4.63 0.42
N TRP A 81 -8.76 -4.47 1.07
CA TRP A 81 -8.12 -3.17 1.23
C TRP A 81 -7.08 -2.92 0.15
N VAL A 82 -6.89 -1.65 -0.17
CA VAL A 82 -5.83 -1.18 -1.07
C VAL A 82 -5.18 0.04 -0.43
N PHE A 83 -3.86 0.09 -0.38
CA PHE A 83 -3.13 1.33 -0.11
C PHE A 83 -3.17 2.20 -1.38
N TYR A 84 -3.93 3.29 -1.30
CA TYR A 84 -3.94 4.34 -2.30
C TYR A 84 -2.72 5.22 -2.09
N GLU A 85 -1.77 5.08 -3.01
CA GLU A 85 -0.63 5.96 -3.16
C GLU A 85 -0.98 7.07 -4.18
N PRO A 86 -0.80 8.35 -3.82
CA PRO A 86 -0.91 9.47 -4.75
C PRO A 86 0.00 9.28 -5.95
N ILE A 87 -0.44 9.74 -7.12
CA ILE A 87 0.23 9.39 -8.38
C ILE A 87 1.67 9.93 -8.48
N ASP A 88 1.94 11.10 -7.91
CA ASP A 88 3.27 11.70 -7.96
C ASP A 88 4.24 10.89 -7.09
N ALA A 89 3.85 10.53 -5.87
CA ALA A 89 4.59 9.58 -5.03
C ALA A 89 4.78 8.22 -5.69
N ARG A 90 3.77 7.70 -6.40
CA ARG A 90 3.88 6.43 -7.11
C ARG A 90 4.87 6.45 -8.27
N LEU A 91 5.00 7.58 -8.96
CA LEU A 91 5.87 7.72 -10.14
C LEU A 91 7.29 8.13 -9.78
N ASN A 92 7.45 8.98 -8.76
CA ASN A 92 8.73 9.58 -8.39
C ASN A 92 9.29 9.03 -7.07
N GLY A 93 8.52 8.22 -6.35
CA GLY A 93 8.84 7.80 -4.99
C GLY A 93 8.43 8.83 -3.94
N TRP A 94 8.38 8.39 -2.69
CA TRP A 94 8.07 9.26 -1.54
C TRP A 94 9.16 10.28 -1.24
N ASP A 95 10.39 10.07 -1.74
CA ASP A 95 11.51 10.97 -1.53
C ASP A 95 11.22 12.38 -2.09
N ASP A 96 10.57 12.46 -3.26
CA ASP A 96 10.23 13.73 -3.90
C ASP A 96 8.78 14.18 -3.64
N SER A 97 7.98 13.38 -2.94
CA SER A 97 6.52 13.58 -2.85
C SER A 97 5.94 13.31 -1.45
N LEU A 98 6.75 13.41 -0.39
CA LEU A 98 6.31 13.18 0.99
C LEU A 98 5.16 14.10 1.43
N ALA A 99 5.03 15.29 0.84
CA ALA A 99 3.89 16.19 1.07
C ALA A 99 2.54 15.55 0.70
N ASP A 100 2.52 14.60 -0.25
CA ASP A 100 1.30 13.94 -0.71
C ASP A 100 0.76 12.92 0.28
N ILE A 101 1.45 12.66 1.39
CA ILE A 101 0.99 11.77 2.46
C ILE A 101 -0.40 12.17 2.99
N GLN A 102 -0.77 13.45 2.85
CA GLN A 102 -2.09 13.96 3.19
C GLN A 102 -3.21 13.31 2.35
N GLN A 103 -2.89 12.89 1.12
CA GLN A 103 -3.81 12.21 0.19
C GLN A 103 -3.67 10.68 0.24
N ALA A 104 -2.62 10.14 0.86
CA ALA A 104 -2.45 8.71 1.02
C ALA A 104 -3.51 8.12 1.95
N ALA A 105 -4.05 6.95 1.60
CA ALA A 105 -5.11 6.32 2.37
C ALA A 105 -5.15 4.81 2.17
N PHE A 106 -5.66 4.09 3.16
CA PHE A 106 -6.18 2.75 2.95
C PHE A 106 -7.63 2.84 2.54
N VAL A 107 -7.98 2.17 1.43
CA VAL A 107 -9.31 2.21 0.83
C VAL A 107 -9.88 0.80 0.81
N LYS A 108 -10.98 0.59 1.54
CA LYS A 108 -11.72 -0.67 1.50
C LYS A 108 -12.62 -0.69 0.30
N CYS A 109 -12.48 -1.70 -0.54
CA CYS A 109 -13.18 -1.82 -1.81
C CYS A 109 -14.03 -3.07 -1.83
N ARG A 110 -15.15 -3.04 -2.55
CA ARG A 110 -15.92 -4.23 -2.92
C ARG A 110 -15.97 -4.39 -4.42
N ILE A 111 -15.70 -5.59 -4.93
CA ILE A 111 -15.77 -5.86 -6.37
C ILE A 111 -17.23 -5.91 -6.82
N THR A 112 -17.63 -4.99 -7.69
CA THR A 112 -19.02 -4.90 -8.19
C THR A 112 -19.19 -5.51 -9.57
N LYS A 113 -18.14 -5.48 -10.41
CA LYS A 113 -18.17 -6.03 -11.76
C LYS A 113 -16.77 -6.38 -12.25
N ILE A 114 -16.64 -7.46 -13.02
CA ILE A 114 -15.43 -7.77 -13.79
C ILE A 114 -15.65 -7.25 -15.21
N LEU A 115 -14.86 -6.27 -15.63
CA LEU A 115 -14.97 -5.63 -16.95
C LEU A 115 -14.20 -6.41 -18.01
N ARG A 116 -13.02 -6.91 -17.64
CA ARG A 116 -12.19 -7.80 -18.46
C ARG A 116 -11.25 -8.57 -17.55
N GLN A 117 -11.03 -9.84 -17.83
CA GLN A 117 -10.06 -10.67 -17.11
C GLN A 117 -9.21 -11.44 -18.11
N SER A 118 -7.92 -11.54 -17.78
CA SER A 118 -6.94 -12.39 -18.44
C SER A 118 -6.22 -13.20 -17.35
N ALA A 119 -5.30 -14.08 -17.75
CA ALA A 119 -4.48 -14.81 -16.78
C ALA A 119 -3.64 -13.88 -15.89
N LYS A 120 -3.14 -12.74 -16.41
CA LYS A 120 -2.16 -11.88 -15.70
C LYS A 120 -2.75 -10.60 -15.12
N THR A 121 -3.89 -10.14 -15.64
CA THR A 121 -4.51 -8.87 -15.27
C THR A 121 -6.03 -8.94 -15.26
N ALA A 122 -6.67 -8.11 -14.43
CA ALA A 122 -8.11 -7.92 -14.43
C ALA A 122 -8.47 -6.44 -14.33
N TRP A 123 -9.37 -5.99 -15.22
CA TRP A 123 -10.04 -4.71 -15.09
C TRP A 123 -11.34 -4.91 -14.31
N LEU A 124 -11.45 -4.21 -13.18
CA LEU A 124 -12.53 -4.39 -12.22
C LEU A 124 -13.25 -3.06 -12.02
N GLN A 125 -14.57 -3.11 -11.89
CA GLN A 125 -15.33 -2.02 -11.31
C GLN A 125 -15.54 -2.32 -9.83
N ILE A 126 -15.16 -1.40 -8.96
CA ILE A 126 -15.30 -1.51 -7.52
C ILE A 126 -16.23 -0.42 -6.98
N ARG A 127 -16.71 -0.61 -5.76
CA ARG A 127 -17.29 0.44 -4.93
C ARG A 127 -16.42 0.62 -3.69
N VAL A 128 -16.10 1.87 -3.36
CA VAL A 128 -15.44 2.19 -2.10
C VAL A 128 -16.43 2.01 -0.95
N ILE A 129 -16.07 1.17 0.00
CA ILE A 129 -16.84 0.86 1.19
C ILE A 129 -16.41 1.74 2.36
N ASP A 130 -15.10 1.92 2.51
CA ASP A 130 -14.51 2.68 3.61
C ASP A 130 -13.16 3.28 3.22
N ARG A 131 -12.67 4.26 3.97
CA ARG A 131 -11.39 4.92 3.74
C ARG A 131 -10.82 5.51 5.03
N ILE A 132 -9.54 5.23 5.27
CA ILE A 132 -8.75 5.85 6.34
C ILE A 132 -7.55 6.55 5.72
N TYR A 133 -7.51 7.87 5.83
CA TYR A 133 -6.33 8.64 5.43
C TYR A 133 -5.20 8.45 6.44
N LEU A 134 -3.95 8.39 5.97
CA LEU A 134 -2.80 8.24 6.86
C LEU A 134 -2.71 9.38 7.89
N HIS A 135 -2.98 10.62 7.47
CA HIS A 135 -2.96 11.77 8.37
C HIS A 135 -4.01 11.73 9.48
N GLN A 136 -5.04 10.88 9.35
CA GLN A 136 -6.12 10.69 10.32
C GLN A 136 -5.96 9.39 11.12
N ALA A 137 -4.97 8.56 10.81
CA ALA A 137 -4.82 7.24 11.42
C ALA A 137 -4.76 7.31 12.95
N ILE A 138 -3.96 8.23 13.51
CA ILE A 138 -3.79 8.35 14.97
C ILE A 138 -5.10 8.72 15.70
N SER A 139 -5.98 9.50 15.07
CA SER A 139 -7.26 9.87 15.69
C SER A 139 -8.35 8.82 15.52
N GLN A 140 -8.20 7.89 14.58
CA GLN A 140 -9.20 6.86 14.26
C GLN A 140 -8.82 5.46 14.76
N ILE A 141 -7.54 5.20 14.98
CA ILE A 141 -7.00 3.89 15.33
C ILE A 141 -6.40 3.97 16.73
N PRO A 142 -6.85 3.15 17.70
CA PRO A 142 -6.24 3.09 19.02
C PRO A 142 -4.74 2.80 18.92
N ALA A 143 -3.95 3.56 19.69
CA ALA A 143 -2.52 3.31 19.78
C ALA A 143 -2.25 1.95 20.42
N GLN A 144 -1.30 1.21 19.87
CA GLN A 144 -0.79 -0.03 20.44
C GLN A 144 0.69 0.15 20.73
N SER A 145 1.15 -0.32 21.89
CA SER A 145 2.58 -0.33 22.18
C SER A 145 3.23 -1.53 21.51
N GLU A 146 4.37 -1.30 20.88
CA GLU A 146 5.23 -2.35 20.39
C GLU A 146 5.73 -3.24 21.55
N THR A 147 5.63 -4.56 21.39
CA THR A 147 6.08 -5.54 22.39
C THR A 147 7.50 -6.05 22.14
N GLU A 148 7.94 -6.08 20.88
CA GLU A 148 9.24 -6.55 20.43
C GLU A 148 9.74 -5.64 19.29
N CYS A 149 11.04 -5.58 19.04
CA CYS A 149 11.60 -4.74 17.99
C CYS A 149 11.01 -5.11 16.62
N PHE A 150 10.14 -4.27 16.06
CA PHE A 150 9.43 -4.50 14.81
C PHE A 150 10.38 -4.79 13.64
N LEU A 151 11.54 -4.13 13.64
CA LEU A 151 12.57 -4.26 12.62
C LEU A 151 13.35 -5.57 12.63
N ASP A 152 13.15 -6.42 13.65
CA ASP A 152 13.71 -7.78 13.68
C ASP A 152 12.94 -8.72 12.75
N HIS A 153 11.74 -8.33 12.33
CA HIS A 153 10.87 -9.09 11.43
C HIS A 153 10.77 -8.48 10.03
N THR A 154 11.59 -7.49 9.71
CA THR A 154 11.61 -6.84 8.39
C THR A 154 12.78 -7.35 7.54
N PHE A 155 12.52 -7.70 6.28
CA PHE A 155 13.54 -8.11 5.31
C PHE A 155 14.06 -6.91 4.50
N GLY A 156 15.24 -7.00 3.90
CA GLY A 156 15.72 -5.97 2.98
C GLY A 156 16.45 -4.80 3.65
N ASN A 157 17.49 -5.09 4.44
CA ASN A 157 18.29 -4.07 5.16
C ASN A 157 19.50 -3.55 4.36
N ARG A 158 19.52 -3.74 3.03
CA ARG A 158 20.52 -3.13 2.15
C ARG A 158 19.89 -1.89 1.49
N GLY A 159 20.72 -0.95 1.03
CA GLY A 159 20.23 0.25 0.33
C GLY A 159 19.12 1.00 1.07
N CYS A 160 19.33 1.27 2.37
CA CYS A 160 18.36 1.97 3.21
C CYS A 160 18.42 3.48 2.97
N GLY A 161 17.25 4.12 2.99
CA GLY A 161 17.12 5.57 2.93
C GLY A 161 15.97 6.05 3.79
N SER A 162 16.03 7.32 4.19
CA SER A 162 14.88 7.99 4.79
C SER A 162 14.76 9.43 4.34
N ASN A 163 13.52 9.91 4.35
CA ASN A 163 13.20 11.31 4.14
C ASN A 163 12.25 11.80 5.24
N THR A 164 12.35 13.06 5.62
CA THR A 164 11.56 13.67 6.70
C THR A 164 10.91 14.95 6.22
N LEU A 165 9.63 15.12 6.51
CA LEU A 165 8.87 16.35 6.26
C LEU A 165 7.98 16.68 7.47
N GLY A 166 8.41 17.68 8.25
CA GLY A 166 7.71 18.08 9.46
C GLY A 166 7.66 16.93 10.48
N GLU A 167 6.45 16.48 10.81
CA GLU A 167 6.20 15.36 11.72
C GLU A 167 6.28 13.98 11.04
N TRP A 168 6.40 13.92 9.72
CA TRP A 168 6.39 12.68 8.95
C TRP A 168 7.79 12.23 8.58
N GLN A 169 8.03 10.93 8.66
CA GLN A 169 9.24 10.30 8.16
C GLN A 169 8.88 9.09 7.29
N TYR A 170 9.46 9.03 6.10
CA TYR A 170 9.42 7.87 5.23
C TYR A 170 10.76 7.15 5.33
N CYS A 171 10.74 5.84 5.51
CA CYS A 171 11.93 4.99 5.50
C CYS A 171 11.71 3.84 4.51
N TYR A 172 12.75 3.44 3.79
CA TYR A 172 12.69 2.28 2.92
C TYR A 172 14.01 1.51 2.95
N GLY A 173 13.92 0.20 2.71
CA GLY A 173 15.08 -0.68 2.56
C GLY A 173 14.80 -1.73 1.49
N SER A 174 15.85 -2.15 0.77
CA SER A 174 15.71 -3.16 -0.29
C SER A 174 16.93 -4.05 -0.43
N THR A 175 16.72 -5.31 -0.77
CA THR A 175 17.79 -6.21 -1.24
C THR A 175 17.72 -6.26 -2.75
N GLU A 176 18.74 -5.72 -3.42
CA GLU A 176 18.91 -5.78 -4.88
C GLU A 176 17.74 -5.19 -5.69
N GLY A 177 16.91 -4.34 -5.06
CA GLY A 177 15.74 -3.70 -5.67
C GLY A 177 14.48 -4.56 -5.77
N ASP A 178 14.61 -5.89 -5.76
CA ASP A 178 13.51 -6.82 -6.06
C ASP A 178 12.70 -7.26 -4.82
N VAL A 179 13.27 -7.09 -3.63
CA VAL A 179 12.60 -7.39 -2.35
C VAL A 179 12.89 -6.27 -1.37
N GLY A 180 11.87 -5.77 -0.68
CA GLY A 180 12.09 -4.70 0.27
C GLY A 180 10.87 -4.36 1.10
N HIS A 181 11.03 -3.29 1.87
CA HIS A 181 9.97 -2.74 2.69
C HIS A 181 10.04 -1.22 2.73
N TRP A 182 8.92 -0.63 3.10
CA TRP A 182 8.81 0.80 3.39
C TRP A 182 8.01 1.01 4.67
N MET A 183 8.27 2.12 5.34
CA MET A 183 7.60 2.55 6.57
C MET A 183 7.24 4.02 6.45
N ILE A 184 6.03 4.34 6.90
CA ILE A 184 5.57 5.71 7.10
C ILE A 184 5.37 5.91 8.59
N LEU A 185 6.20 6.78 9.14
CA LEU A 185 6.27 7.11 10.56
C LEU A 185 5.73 8.52 10.80
N ARG A 186 5.18 8.75 11.98
CA ARG A 186 4.77 10.07 12.46
C ARG A 186 5.25 10.32 13.88
N GLN A 187 5.86 11.48 14.09
CA GLN A 187 6.26 11.96 15.41
C GLN A 187 5.06 12.64 16.11
N VAL A 188 4.65 12.15 17.28
CA VAL A 188 3.57 12.74 18.10
C VAL A 188 3.98 12.76 19.56
N GLN A 189 3.95 13.95 20.19
CA GLN A 189 4.21 14.11 21.63
C GLN A 189 5.45 13.35 22.13
N GLN A 190 6.56 13.45 21.37
CA GLN A 190 7.85 12.77 21.62
C GLN A 190 7.90 11.26 21.31
N GLN A 191 6.80 10.64 20.90
CA GLN A 191 6.74 9.25 20.48
C GLN A 191 6.77 9.13 18.95
N VAL A 192 7.38 8.06 18.45
CA VAL A 192 7.35 7.69 17.03
C VAL A 192 6.26 6.66 16.83
N HIS A 193 5.32 6.95 15.93
CA HIS A 193 4.24 6.04 15.56
C HIS A 193 4.49 5.47 14.17
N LEU A 194 4.47 4.15 14.02
CA LEU A 194 4.37 3.49 12.72
C LEU A 194 2.90 3.48 12.28
N ILE A 195 2.63 4.22 11.20
CA ILE A 195 1.28 4.43 10.67
C ILE A 195 0.98 3.48 9.53
N ALA A 196 1.91 3.34 8.60
CA ALA A 196 1.79 2.38 7.51
C ALA A 196 3.13 1.69 7.26
N TYR A 197 3.03 0.44 6.86
CA TYR A 197 4.15 -0.43 6.54
C TYR A 197 3.84 -1.16 5.25
N GLY A 198 4.82 -1.39 4.40
CA GLY A 198 4.62 -2.23 3.23
C GLY A 198 5.82 -3.11 2.94
N GLU A 199 5.53 -4.23 2.28
CA GLU A 199 6.49 -5.25 1.88
C GLU A 199 6.23 -5.61 0.42
N TRP A 200 7.32 -5.69 -0.35
CA TRP A 200 7.26 -6.13 -1.73
C TRP A 200 8.27 -7.23 -2.04
N SER A 201 7.86 -8.10 -2.96
CA SER A 201 8.69 -9.09 -3.65
C SER A 201 8.00 -9.46 -4.97
N PHE A 202 8.59 -10.38 -5.75
CA PHE A 202 7.93 -10.91 -6.95
C PHE A 202 6.51 -11.47 -6.72
N HIS A 203 6.22 -11.93 -5.49
CA HIS A 203 4.94 -12.54 -5.15
C HIS A 203 4.22 -11.84 -3.99
N GLN A 204 4.67 -10.64 -3.60
CA GLN A 204 4.11 -9.87 -2.51
C GLN A 204 4.05 -8.40 -2.89
N ALA A 205 2.90 -7.76 -2.66
CA ALA A 205 2.71 -6.32 -2.80
C ALA A 205 1.68 -5.91 -1.74
N THR A 206 2.11 -5.92 -0.48
CA THR A 206 1.24 -5.80 0.69
C THR A 206 1.54 -4.53 1.45
N ALA A 207 0.50 -3.85 1.89
CA ALA A 207 0.57 -2.71 2.78
C ALA A 207 -0.30 -2.97 4.01
N TYR A 208 0.12 -2.44 5.16
CA TYR A 208 -0.53 -2.58 6.45
C TYR A 208 -0.76 -1.20 7.06
N LEU A 209 -1.90 -1.03 7.73
CA LEU A 209 -2.31 0.19 8.42
C LEU A 209 -2.44 -0.07 9.91
N GLY A 210 -1.82 0.79 10.72
CA GLY A 210 -1.85 0.69 12.17
C GLY A 210 -1.61 2.02 12.87
N ASN A 211 -1.43 1.92 14.18
CA ASN A 211 -1.00 3.01 15.04
C ASN A 211 -0.10 2.42 16.12
N LEU A 212 1.09 1.95 15.71
CA LEU A 212 2.03 1.26 16.58
C LEU A 212 3.03 2.27 17.15
N VAL A 213 3.02 2.45 18.47
CA VAL A 213 4.02 3.27 19.19
C VAL A 213 5.30 2.46 19.29
N LEU A 214 6.36 2.95 18.64
CA LEU A 214 7.64 2.26 18.56
C LEU A 214 8.42 2.40 19.87
N SER A 215 9.04 1.29 20.29
CA SER A 215 9.94 1.24 21.43
C SER A 215 11.23 2.02 21.18
N GLU A 216 11.95 2.33 22.26
CA GLU A 216 13.29 2.92 22.17
C GLU A 216 14.27 2.03 21.38
N SER A 217 14.16 0.70 21.50
CA SER A 217 14.96 -0.25 20.73
C SER A 217 14.75 -0.07 19.23
N THR A 218 13.50 -0.03 18.77
CA THR A 218 13.18 0.15 17.35
C THR A 218 13.62 1.53 16.87
N CYS A 219 13.39 2.58 17.65
CA CYS A 219 13.85 3.95 17.33
C CYS A 219 15.37 4.04 17.20
N ARG A 220 16.13 3.35 18.06
CA ARG A 220 17.59 3.26 17.96
C ARG A 220 18.01 2.58 16.66
N VAL A 221 17.41 1.44 16.34
CA VAL A 221 17.71 0.70 15.10
C VAL A 221 17.33 1.52 13.86
N LEU A 222 16.21 2.25 13.87
CA LEU A 222 15.82 3.17 12.81
C LEU A 222 16.89 4.24 12.58
N THR A 223 17.39 4.82 13.68
CA THR A 223 18.43 5.84 13.64
C THR A 223 19.74 5.29 13.06
N GLU A 224 20.15 4.09 13.48
CA GLU A 224 21.39 3.45 13.02
C GLU A 224 21.31 2.99 11.55
N ARG A 225 20.13 2.51 11.11
CA ARG A 225 19.96 1.94 9.75
C ARG A 225 19.60 2.96 8.68
N TYR A 226 18.88 4.03 9.01
CA TYR A 226 18.26 4.92 8.00
C TYR A 226 18.70 6.39 8.05
N ARG A 227 19.52 6.82 9.04
CA ARG A 227 20.23 8.10 8.93
C ARG A 227 21.47 7.92 8.04
N GLN A 228 21.44 8.55 6.87
CA GLN A 228 22.64 8.91 6.11
C GLN A 228 22.73 10.43 6.08
#